data_AF-A0A800JBN2-F1
#
_entry.id   AF-A0A800JBN2-F1
#
_cell.length_a   1.000
_cell.length_b   1.000
_cell.length_c   1.000
_cell.angle_alpha   90.00
_cell.angle_beta   90.00
_cell.angle_gamma   90.00
#
_symmetry.space_group_name_H-M   'P 1'
#
loop_
_entity.id
_entity.type
_entity.pdbx_description
1 polymer ?
#
loop_
_entity_poly.entity_id
_entity_poly.type
_entity_poly.pdbx_seq_one_letter_code
_entity_poly.pdbx_strand_id
1 'polypeptide(L)' 'MAREKICHQLYIEDPICGGVLFGELIYTEWVWFKNGDEKINSRYEGEIKNGVPNGKGTLFFPDGEKQEVEFKNGQF' A
#
# COMPACT_ATOMS: atom_id res chain seq x y z
N MET A 1 -11.17 1.82 26.71
CA MET A 1 -10.91 0.55 26.01
C MET A 1 -10.82 0.87 24.53
N ALA A 2 -9.61 1.13 24.05
CA ALA A 2 -9.36 1.52 22.67
C ALA A 2 -9.76 0.35 21.77
N ARG A 3 -10.74 0.56 20.89
CA ARG A 3 -11.07 -0.39 19.84
C ARG A 3 -9.90 -0.36 18.87
N GLU A 4 -9.02 -1.33 18.97
CA GLU A 4 -8.03 -1.61 17.94
C GLU A 4 -8.78 -1.70 16.61
N LYS A 5 -8.34 -0.92 15.61
CA LYS A 5 -8.90 -0.96 14.25
C LYS A 5 -8.49 -2.29 13.62
N ILE A 6 -9.16 -3.36 14.01
CA ILE A 6 -8.94 -4.68 13.45
C ILE A 6 -9.54 -4.65 12.04
N CYS A 7 -8.67 -4.55 11.03
CA CYS A 7 -8.99 -4.63 9.59
C CYS A 7 -9.54 -6.00 9.15
N HIS A 8 -10.17 -6.76 10.05
CA HIS A 8 -10.56 -8.13 9.79
C HIS A 8 -11.84 -8.55 10.54
N GLN A 9 -12.86 -7.69 10.57
CA GLN A 9 -14.18 -8.14 10.99
C GLN A 9 -15.26 -7.65 10.02
N LEU A 10 -15.49 -8.47 8.99
CA LEU A 10 -16.80 -8.79 8.42
C LEU A 10 -17.58 -7.64 7.77
N TYR A 11 -17.14 -7.11 6.61
CA TYR A 11 -18.00 -6.30 5.74
C TYR A 11 -17.75 -6.61 4.26
N ILE A 12 -18.83 -6.53 3.48
CA ILE A 12 -18.95 -6.84 2.04
C ILE A 12 -18.15 -5.86 1.14
N GLU A 13 -17.49 -4.88 1.76
CA GLU A 13 -16.48 -4.02 1.14
C GLU A 13 -15.26 -4.07 2.07
N ASP A 14 -14.11 -4.54 1.60
CA ASP A 14 -12.88 -4.46 2.41
C ASP A 14 -12.65 -2.98 2.78
N PRO A 15 -12.66 -2.63 4.08
CA PRO A 15 -12.51 -1.25 4.51
C PRO A 15 -11.14 -0.74 4.10
N ILE A 16 -11.07 0.53 3.66
CA ILE A 16 -9.79 1.21 3.43
C ILE A 16 -9.04 1.19 4.76
N CYS A 17 -7.91 0.47 4.76
CA CYS A 17 -7.11 0.23 5.94
C CYS A 17 -5.72 0.81 5.71
N GLY A 18 -5.18 1.50 6.72
CA GLY A 18 -3.78 1.90 6.71
C GLY A 18 -2.89 0.66 6.80
N GLY A 19 -1.85 0.59 5.97
CA GLY A 19 -0.86 -0.49 6.04
C GLY A 19 0.35 -0.26 5.14
N VAL A 20 1.15 -1.32 5.01
CA VAL A 20 2.39 -1.33 4.23
C VAL A 20 2.27 -2.34 3.09
N LEU A 21 2.65 -1.92 1.89
CA LEU A 21 2.84 -2.80 0.73
C LEU A 21 4.20 -2.56 0.11
N PHE A 22 4.68 -3.55 -0.63
CA PHE A 22 5.89 -3.48 -1.43
C PHE A 22 5.48 -3.56 -2.90
N GLY A 23 6.02 -2.67 -3.72
CA GLY A 23 5.70 -2.51 -5.12
C GLY A 23 6.92 -2.77 -5.99
N GLU A 24 6.72 -3.49 -7.08
CA GLU A 24 7.69 -3.62 -8.17
C GLU A 24 7.02 -3.20 -9.48
N LEU A 25 7.67 -2.31 -10.22
CA LEU A 25 7.20 -1.90 -11.55
C LEU A 25 7.66 -2.93 -12.57
N ILE A 26 6.72 -3.74 -13.06
CA ILE A 26 6.98 -4.76 -14.08
C ILE A 26 6.41 -4.25 -15.39
N TYR A 27 7.31 -3.89 -16.31
CA TYR A 27 7.00 -3.20 -17.58
C TYR A 27 6.26 -1.88 -17.38
N THR A 28 4.92 -1.91 -17.32
CA THR A 28 4.05 -0.73 -17.18
C THR A 28 3.09 -0.85 -16.01
N GLU A 29 3.20 -1.91 -15.19
CA GLU A 29 2.25 -2.20 -14.12
C GLU A 29 2.97 -2.34 -12.77
N TRP A 30 2.40 -1.71 -11.76
CA TRP A 30 2.82 -1.89 -10.37
C TRP A 30 2.20 -3.17 -9.83
N VAL A 31 3.07 -4.10 -9.45
CA VAL A 31 2.65 -5.31 -8.75
C VAL A 31 2.92 -5.13 -7.26
N TRP A 32 1.86 -5.32 -6.46
CA TRP A 32 1.88 -5.07 -5.02
C TRP A 32 1.90 -6.37 -4.22
N PHE A 33 2.75 -6.40 -3.19
CA PHE A 33 2.98 -7.55 -2.32
C PHE A 33 2.96 -7.10 -0.86
N LYS A 34 2.58 -7.99 0.06
CA LYS A 34 2.60 -7.69 1.52
C LYS A 34 4.00 -7.71 2.13
N ASN A 35 4.89 -8.49 1.54
CA ASN A 35 6.27 -8.66 2.00
C ASN A 35 7.20 -8.30 0.84
N GLY A 36 8.31 -7.66 1.15
CA GLY A 36 9.35 -7.28 0.18
C GLY A 36 10.63 -6.86 0.90
N ASP A 37 11.66 -6.53 0.14
CA ASP A 37 12.92 -6.00 0.64
C ASP A 37 12.99 -4.51 0.33
N GLU A 38 13.09 -3.65 1.34
CA GLU A 38 13.15 -2.19 1.17
C GLU A 38 14.35 -1.72 0.33
N LYS A 39 15.37 -2.57 0.16
CA LYS A 39 16.54 -2.29 -0.69
C LYS A 39 16.31 -2.65 -2.16
N ILE A 40 15.23 -3.36 -2.47
CA ILE A 40 14.94 -3.87 -3.82
C ILE A 40 13.60 -3.35 -4.32
N ASN A 41 12.57 -3.35 -3.46
CA ASN A 41 11.20 -2.98 -3.77
C ASN A 41 10.87 -1.59 -3.24
N SER A 42 10.01 -0.85 -3.95
CA SER A 42 9.43 0.37 -3.41
C SER A 42 8.45 0.02 -2.30
N ARG A 43 8.47 0.75 -1.19
CA ARG A 43 7.56 0.54 -0.07
C ARG A 43 6.48 1.61 -0.08
N TYR A 44 5.23 1.21 -0.02
CA TYR A 44 4.08 2.10 0.13
C TYR A 44 3.56 2.03 1.56
N GLU A 45 3.42 3.18 2.21
CA GLU A 45 2.67 3.33 3.45
C GLU A 45 1.43 4.18 3.21
N GLY A 46 0.25 3.63 3.43
CA GLY A 46 -0.97 4.40 3.23
C GLY A 46 -2.24 3.58 3.20
N GLU A 47 -3.24 4.16 2.55
CA GLU A 47 -4.57 3.60 2.40
C GLU A 47 -4.57 2.40 1.43
N ILE A 48 -5.02 1.24 1.90
CA ILE A 48 -5.05 -0.03 1.15
C ILE A 48 -6.49 -0.53 1.10
N LYS A 49 -6.94 -0.89 -0.10
CA LYS A 49 -8.23 -1.56 -0.34
C LYS A 49 -8.00 -2.79 -1.21
N ASN A 50 -8.60 -3.92 -0.86
CA ASN A 50 -8.49 -5.18 -1.61
C ASN A 50 -7.03 -5.64 -1.87
N GLY A 51 -6.11 -5.33 -0.94
CA GLY A 51 -4.71 -5.72 -1.06
C GLY A 51 -3.85 -4.86 -1.98
N VAL A 52 -4.38 -3.75 -2.51
CA VAL A 52 -3.64 -2.78 -3.31
C VAL A 52 -3.76 -1.37 -2.73
N PRO A 53 -2.81 -0.45 -3.00
CA PRO A 53 -2.94 0.95 -2.63
C PRO A 53 -4.21 1.58 -3.20
N ASN A 54 -4.96 2.30 -2.37
CA ASN A 54 -6.21 2.94 -2.73
C ASN A 54 -6.50 4.10 -1.77
N GLY A 55 -6.03 5.28 -2.13
CA GLY A 55 -6.07 6.50 -1.36
C GLY A 55 -4.67 7.10 -1.17
N LYS A 56 -4.53 7.96 -0.18
CA LYS A 56 -3.30 8.71 0.10
C LYS A 56 -2.28 7.85 0.81
N GLY A 57 -1.01 8.06 0.46
CA GLY A 57 0.11 7.44 1.14
C GLY A 57 1.45 8.05 0.77
N THR A 58 2.51 7.42 1.24
CA THR A 58 3.89 7.76 0.93
C THR A 58 4.57 6.57 0.28
N LEU A 59 5.15 6.80 -0.90
CA LEU A 59 5.98 5.83 -1.59
C LEU A 59 7.44 6.10 -1.25
N PHE A 60 8.14 5.07 -0.80
CA PHE A 60 9.57 5.07 -0.47
C PHE A 60 10.26 4.24 -1.54
N PHE A 61 11.25 4.82 -2.20
CA PHE A 61 12.02 4.16 -3.24
C PHE A 61 13.31 3.55 -2.67
N PRO A 62 13.87 2.51 -3.30
CA PRO A 62 15.11 1.87 -2.83
C PRO A 62 16.33 2.80 -2.78
N ASP A 63 16.31 3.91 -3.53
CA ASP A 63 17.33 4.96 -3.52
C ASP A 63 17.22 5.93 -2.33
N GLY A 64 16.17 5.77 -1.51
CA GLY A 64 15.88 6.60 -0.34
C GLY A 64 15.00 7.81 -0.66
N GLU A 65 14.57 8.00 -1.91
CA GLU A 65 13.57 9.02 -2.24
C GLU A 65 12.21 8.66 -1.60
N LYS A 66 11.47 9.69 -1.20
CA LYS A 66 10.09 9.53 -0.72
C LYS A 66 9.17 10.53 -1.38
N GLN A 67 7.98 10.08 -1.76
CA GLN A 67 6.98 10.90 -2.43
C GLN A 67 5.59 10.67 -1.84
N GLU A 68 4.86 11.76 -1.59
CA GLU A 68 3.44 11.69 -1.26
C GLU A 68 2.65 11.42 -2.54
N VAL A 69 1.82 10.38 -2.53
CA VAL A 69 1.10 9.90 -3.70
C VAL A 69 -0.33 9.51 -3.33
N GLU A 70 -1.23 9.61 -4.29
CA GLU A 70 -2.62 9.18 -4.16
C GLU A 70 -2.88 8.08 -5.18
N PHE A 71 -3.12 6.86 -4.69
CA PHE A 71 -3.38 5.70 -5.53
C PHE A 71 -4.87 5.49 -5.72
N LYS A 72 -5.25 4.97 -6.88
CA LYS A 72 -6.57 4.42 -7.14
C LYS A 72 -6.44 3.04 -7.76
N ASN A 73 -6.91 2.03 -7.03
CA ASN A 73 -6.85 0.62 -7.46
C ASN A 73 -5.43 0.16 -7.85
N GLY A 74 -4.41 0.57 -7.08
CA GLY A 74 -3.02 0.19 -7.29
C GLY A 74 -2.25 0.98 -8.35
N GLN A 75 -2.85 2.03 -8.94
CA GLN A 75 -2.22 2.92 -9.92
C GLN A 75 -2.27 4.39 -9.45
N PHE A 76 -1.30 5.20 -9.86
CA PHE A 76 -1.19 6.64 -9.56
C PHE A 76 -0.71 7.43 -10.77
#